data_AF-A0A377TR15-F1
#
_entry.id   AF-A0A377TR15-F1
#
_cell.length_a   1.000
_cell.length_b   1.000
_cell.length_c   1.000
_cell.angle_alpha   90.00
_cell.angle_beta   90.00
_cell.angle_gamma   90.00
#
_symmetry.space_group_name_H-M   'P 1'
#
loop_
_entity.id
_entity.type
_entity.pdbx_description
1 polymer ?
#
loop_
_entity_poly.entity_id
_entity_poly.type
_entity_poly.pdbx_seq_one_letter_code
_entity_poly.pdbx_strand_id
1 'polypeptide(L)'
;MIRAIVTDIEGTTSDIRFVHNVLFPYARERLAGFVTAQQHAEPVKTILDNLRRETDAPAASTADLITTLFAFMDEDRKSTALKALQGIIWRDGYLNGDFTGHLYPDVLPALEQWKAQGIDLYVYSSGSVAAQKLLFGYSDEGDITHLFTGYFDTLVGAKR
;
A
#
# COMPACT_ATOMS: atom_id res chain seq x y z
N MET A 1 -30.85 6.12 12.79
CA MET A 1 -29.88 7.09 12.24
C MET A 1 -28.55 6.38 12.08
N ILE A 2 -27.93 6.47 10.90
CA ILE A 2 -26.60 5.92 10.65
C ILE A 2 -25.58 6.77 11.41
N ARG A 3 -24.66 6.13 12.15
CA ARG A 3 -23.63 6.82 12.94
C ARG A 3 -22.25 6.76 12.30
N ALA A 4 -22.00 5.71 11.51
CA ALA A 4 -20.73 5.50 10.83
C ALA A 4 -20.94 4.82 9.49
N ILE A 5 -20.03 5.09 8.56
CA ILE A 5 -19.91 4.41 7.27
C ILE A 5 -18.50 3.83 7.18
N VAL A 6 -18.41 2.57 6.77
CA VAL A 6 -17.15 1.89 6.48
C VAL A 6 -17.06 1.72 4.97
N THR A 7 -16.03 2.29 4.36
CA THR A 7 -15.80 2.24 2.92
C THR A 7 -14.74 1.20 2.59
N ASP A 8 -14.95 0.49 1.49
CA ASP A 8 -13.89 -0.23 0.80
C ASP A 8 -13.13 0.74 -0.13
N ILE A 9 -11.97 0.30 -0.65
CA ILE A 9 -11.14 1.04 -1.61
C ILE A 9 -11.38 0.56 -3.04
N GLU A 10 -10.95 -0.67 -3.35
CA GLU A 10 -10.90 -1.17 -4.73
C GLU A 10 -12.31 -1.37 -5.29
N GLY A 11 -12.60 -0.70 -6.41
CA GLY A 11 -13.93 -0.72 -7.02
C GLY A 11 -15.00 0.07 -6.25
N THR A 12 -14.62 0.78 -5.18
CA THR A 12 -15.53 1.61 -4.36
C THR A 12 -15.08 3.07 -4.34
N THR A 13 -13.94 3.40 -3.74
CA THR A 13 -13.39 4.76 -3.78
C THR A 13 -12.36 4.95 -4.89
N SER A 14 -11.72 3.86 -5.29
CA SER A 14 -10.60 3.87 -6.24
C SER A 14 -10.75 2.78 -7.28
N ASP A 15 -10.19 3.00 -8.47
CA ASP A 15 -10.19 2.00 -9.53
C ASP A 15 -9.35 0.78 -9.10
N ILE A 16 -9.94 -0.42 -9.20
CA ILE A 16 -9.22 -1.69 -8.96
C ILE A 16 -7.97 -1.81 -9.84
N ARG A 17 -8.00 -1.22 -11.03
CA ARG A 17 -6.91 -1.20 -11.99
C ARG A 17 -5.75 -0.33 -11.52
N PHE A 18 -5.95 0.63 -10.62
CA PHE A 18 -4.86 1.49 -10.14
C PHE A 18 -3.76 0.67 -9.45
N VAL A 19 -4.12 -0.30 -8.62
CA VAL A 19 -3.14 -1.16 -7.93
C VAL A 19 -2.34 -1.97 -8.96
N HIS A 20 -3.04 -2.62 -9.89
CA HIS A 20 -2.42 -3.52 -10.86
C HIS A 20 -1.68 -2.80 -12.01
N ASN A 21 -2.12 -1.61 -12.40
CA ASN A 21 -1.56 -0.88 -13.54
C ASN A 21 -0.57 0.21 -13.14
N VAL A 22 -0.58 0.66 -11.87
CA VAL A 22 0.30 1.72 -11.38
C VAL A 22 1.21 1.20 -10.26
N LEU A 23 0.65 0.82 -9.12
CA LEU A 23 1.46 0.51 -7.93
C LEU A 23 2.38 -0.70 -8.15
N PHE A 24 1.85 -1.80 -8.68
CA PHE A 24 2.64 -3.03 -8.88
C PHE A 24 3.75 -2.85 -9.93
N PRO A 25 3.47 -2.30 -11.14
CA PRO A 25 4.52 -1.99 -12.11
C PRO A 25 5.57 -1.03 -11.57
N TYR A 26 5.16 0.02 -10.85
CA TYR A 26 6.06 1.01 -10.27
C TYR A 26 7.05 0.38 -9.28
N ALA A 27 6.55 -0.46 -8.36
CA ALA A 27 7.42 -1.17 -7.42
C ALA A 27 8.34 -2.15 -8.14
N ARG A 28 7.83 -2.90 -9.12
CA ARG A 28 8.62 -3.88 -9.88
C ARG A 28 9.82 -3.22 -10.57
N GLU A 29 9.58 -2.11 -11.26
CA GLU A 29 10.61 -1.37 -12.00
C GLU A 29 11.76 -0.91 -11.08
N ARG A 30 11.43 -0.48 -9.86
CA ARG A 30 12.39 0.14 -8.93
C ARG A 30 13.02 -0.85 -7.95
N LEU A 31 12.42 -2.02 -7.75
CA LEU A 31 12.77 -2.96 -6.68
C LEU A 31 14.27 -3.28 -6.62
N ALA A 32 14.85 -3.72 -7.75
CA ALA A 32 16.25 -4.14 -7.79
C ALA A 32 17.19 -2.99 -7.44
N GLY A 33 17.03 -1.82 -8.09
CA GLY A 33 17.84 -0.64 -7.82
C GLY A 33 17.70 -0.15 -6.39
N PHE A 34 16.47 -0.10 -5.86
CA PHE A 34 16.19 0.29 -4.49
C PHE A 34 16.87 -0.64 -3.48
N VAL A 35 16.70 -1.95 -3.62
CA VAL A 35 17.30 -2.93 -2.71
C VAL A 35 18.82 -2.88 -2.78
N THR A 36 19.43 -2.83 -3.96
CA THR A 36 20.88 -2.72 -4.10
C THR A 36 21.43 -1.45 -3.43
N ALA A 37 20.75 -0.32 -3.59
CA ALA A 37 21.17 0.94 -2.97
C ALA A 37 21.00 0.96 -1.45
N GLN A 38 19.93 0.34 -0.93
CA GLN A 38 19.53 0.45 0.48
C GLN A 38 19.84 -0.80 1.33
N GLN A 39 20.48 -1.83 0.78
CA GLN A 39 20.68 -3.14 1.44
C GLN A 39 21.33 -3.11 2.83
N HIS A 40 22.04 -2.04 3.19
CA HIS A 40 22.69 -1.87 4.50
C HIS A 40 22.00 -0.86 5.41
N ALA A 41 21.00 -0.12 4.89
CA ALA A 41 20.25 0.86 5.65
C ALA A 41 19.02 0.22 6.30
N GLU A 42 18.63 0.70 7.49
CA GLU A 42 17.35 0.33 8.08
C GLU A 42 16.19 1.12 7.43
N PRO A 43 15.00 0.53 7.26
CA PRO A 43 14.61 -0.83 7.68
C PRO A 43 14.96 -1.93 6.66
N VAL A 44 15.55 -1.58 5.50
CA VAL A 44 15.76 -2.52 4.38
C VAL A 44 16.65 -3.69 4.77
N LYS A 45 17.74 -3.45 5.50
CA LYS A 45 18.61 -4.50 6.04
C LYS A 45 17.81 -5.54 6.85
N THR A 46 17.01 -5.10 7.83
CA THR A 46 16.16 -5.98 8.62
C THR A 46 15.13 -6.72 7.76
N ILE A 47 14.56 -6.07 6.75
CA ILE A 47 13.62 -6.71 5.82
C ILE A 47 14.30 -7.82 5.01
N LEU A 48 15.52 -7.60 4.53
CA LEU A 48 16.29 -8.64 3.83
C LEU A 48 16.67 -9.79 4.76
N ASP A 49 17.01 -9.50 6.02
CA ASP A 49 17.27 -10.53 7.04
C ASP A 49 16.01 -11.35 7.38
N ASN A 50 14.83 -10.71 7.38
CA ASN A 50 13.54 -11.41 7.48
C ASN A 50 13.28 -12.29 6.25
N LEU A 51 13.57 -11.81 5.04
CA LEU A 51 13.39 -12.57 3.81
C LEU A 51 14.27 -13.82 3.77
N ARG A 52 15.53 -13.74 4.20
CA ARG A 52 16.42 -14.91 4.35
C ARG A 52 15.81 -15.97 5.26
N ARG A 53 15.16 -15.57 6.36
CA ARG A 53 14.44 -16.49 7.26
C ARG A 53 13.16 -17.03 6.63
N GLU A 54 12.40 -16.19 5.93
CA GLU A 54 11.16 -16.59 5.23
C GLU A 54 11.41 -17.63 4.12
N THR A 55 12.62 -17.62 3.55
CA THR A 55 13.04 -18.48 2.43
C THR A 55 13.95 -19.63 2.84
N ASP A 56 14.26 -19.76 4.13
CA ASP A 56 15.25 -20.72 4.67
C ASP A 56 16.61 -20.65 3.95
N ALA A 57 17.05 -19.44 3.59
CA ALA A 57 18.26 -19.18 2.81
C ALA A 57 19.19 -18.20 3.55
N PRO A 58 19.80 -18.60 4.68
CA PRO A 58 20.59 -17.70 5.53
C PRO A 58 21.84 -17.12 4.85
N ALA A 59 22.38 -17.82 3.84
CA ALA A 59 23.56 -17.40 3.09
C ALA A 59 23.23 -16.66 1.78
N ALA A 60 21.95 -16.41 1.47
CA ALA A 60 21.54 -15.76 0.24
C ALA A 60 22.12 -14.35 0.12
N SER A 61 22.76 -14.08 -1.02
CA SER A 61 23.25 -12.76 -1.38
C SER A 61 22.08 -11.81 -1.69
N THR A 62 22.32 -10.50 -1.69
CA THR A 62 21.30 -9.52 -2.07
C THR A 62 20.76 -9.78 -3.49
N ALA A 63 21.59 -10.27 -4.42
CA ALA A 63 21.17 -10.61 -5.78
C ALA A 63 20.20 -11.82 -5.81
N ASP A 64 20.47 -12.85 -4.98
CA ASP A 64 19.59 -14.01 -4.84
C ASP A 64 18.24 -13.59 -4.24
N LEU A 65 18.26 -12.68 -3.25
CA LEU A 65 17.05 -12.13 -2.65
C LEU A 65 16.22 -11.30 -3.63
N ILE A 66 16.86 -10.47 -4.47
CA ILE A 66 16.16 -9.72 -5.53
C ILE A 66 15.48 -10.67 -6.52
N THR A 67 16.19 -11.72 -6.95
CA THR A 67 15.62 -12.76 -7.82
C THR A 67 14.41 -13.43 -7.16
N THR A 68 14.52 -13.74 -5.87
CA THR A 68 13.43 -14.33 -5.08
C THR A 68 12.22 -13.41 -4.97
N LEU A 69 12.45 -12.11 -4.74
CA LEU A 69 11.37 -11.12 -4.67
C LEU A 69 10.65 -10.97 -6.01
N PHE A 70 11.36 -11.01 -7.15
CA PHE A 70 10.70 -11.01 -8.46
C PHE A 70 9.86 -12.26 -8.68
N ALA A 71 10.37 -13.44 -8.30
CA ALA A 71 9.58 -14.67 -8.35
C ALA A 71 8.32 -14.56 -7.48
N PHE A 72 8.41 -13.97 -6.28
CA PHE A 72 7.24 -13.74 -5.42
C PHE A 72 6.21 -12.81 -6.07
N MET A 73 6.65 -11.77 -6.79
CA MET A 73 5.75 -10.90 -7.54
C MET A 73 5.08 -11.63 -8.71
N ASP A 74 5.82 -12.49 -9.41
CA ASP A 74 5.30 -13.24 -10.56
C ASP A 74 4.30 -14.34 -10.14
N GLU A 75 4.50 -14.92 -8.95
CA GLU A 75 3.66 -15.96 -8.36
C GLU A 75 2.47 -15.40 -7.55
N ASP A 76 2.34 -14.08 -7.41
CA ASP A 76 1.42 -13.42 -6.45
C ASP A 76 1.56 -14.01 -5.03
N ARG A 77 2.81 -14.32 -4.64
CA ARG A 77 3.11 -14.95 -3.36
C ARG A 77 2.99 -13.93 -2.23
N LYS A 78 2.23 -14.29 -1.20
CA LYS A 78 2.11 -13.53 0.05
C LYS A 78 3.42 -13.59 0.84
N SER A 79 4.23 -12.54 0.75
CA SER A 79 5.46 -12.35 1.54
C SER A 79 5.41 -11.05 2.33
N THR A 80 5.71 -11.14 3.64
CA THR A 80 5.77 -9.97 4.52
C THR A 80 6.92 -9.05 4.13
N ALA A 81 8.07 -9.62 3.75
CA ALA A 81 9.23 -8.85 3.32
C ALA A 81 8.98 -8.11 1.99
N LEU A 82 8.38 -8.79 1.00
CA LEU A 82 8.00 -8.15 -0.26
C LEU A 82 7.03 -7.00 -0.03
N LYS A 83 5.97 -7.23 0.75
CA LYS A 83 4.96 -6.20 1.06
C LYS A 83 5.59 -4.98 1.76
N ALA A 84 6.55 -5.20 2.65
CA ALA A 84 7.26 -4.11 3.32
C ALA A 84 8.09 -3.27 2.34
N LEU A 85 8.86 -3.91 1.45
CA LEU A 85 9.66 -3.20 0.44
C LEU A 85 8.77 -2.42 -0.55
N GLN A 86 7.71 -3.05 -1.04
CA GLN A 86 6.72 -2.41 -1.90
C GLN A 86 6.12 -1.16 -1.24
N GLY A 87 5.74 -1.27 0.04
CA GLY A 87 5.21 -0.14 0.81
C GLY A 87 6.17 1.06 0.92
N ILE A 88 7.48 0.80 1.08
CA ILE A 88 8.50 1.86 1.12
C ILE A 88 8.65 2.50 -0.27
N ILE A 89 8.76 1.68 -1.31
CA ILE A 89 8.91 2.18 -2.70
C ILE A 89 7.68 3.01 -3.11
N TRP A 90 6.46 2.57 -2.79
CA TRP A 90 5.25 3.34 -3.07
C TRP A 90 5.21 4.66 -2.31
N ARG A 91 5.62 4.65 -1.04
CA ARG A 91 5.70 5.88 -0.24
C ARG A 91 6.59 6.92 -0.93
N ASP A 92 7.77 6.51 -1.40
CA ASP A 92 8.67 7.41 -2.10
C ASP A 92 8.05 7.93 -3.41
N GLY A 93 7.32 7.08 -4.15
CA GLY A 93 6.59 7.48 -5.36
C GLY A 93 5.52 8.54 -5.08
N TYR A 94 4.70 8.36 -4.05
CA TYR A 94 3.71 9.35 -3.63
C TYR A 94 4.37 10.67 -3.18
N LEU A 95 5.44 10.58 -2.38
CA LEU A 95 6.14 11.77 -1.88
C LEU A 95 6.81 12.59 -2.99
N ASN A 96 7.31 11.92 -4.02
CA ASN A 96 7.95 12.55 -5.17
C ASN A 96 6.95 13.05 -6.21
N GLY A 97 5.66 12.67 -6.10
CA GLY A 97 4.64 12.99 -7.08
C GLY A 97 4.76 12.18 -8.37
N ASP A 98 5.40 11.01 -8.34
CA ASP A 98 5.51 10.11 -9.49
C ASP A 98 4.13 9.59 -9.93
N PHE A 99 3.18 9.51 -8.99
CA PHE A 99 1.77 9.23 -9.19
C PHE A 99 0.95 9.74 -8.01
N THR A 100 -0.35 9.91 -8.23
CA THR A 100 -1.35 10.26 -7.22
C THR A 100 -2.27 9.07 -6.94
N GLY A 101 -2.94 9.12 -5.79
CA GLY A 101 -3.89 8.09 -5.38
C GLY A 101 -5.22 8.29 -6.08
N HIS A 102 -5.59 7.33 -6.93
CA HIS A 102 -6.82 7.46 -7.71
C HIS A 102 -8.07 7.59 -6.83
N LEU A 103 -8.93 8.56 -7.13
CA LEU A 103 -10.29 8.65 -6.59
C LEU A 103 -11.32 8.80 -7.71
N TYR A 104 -12.48 8.14 -7.59
CA TYR A 104 -13.58 8.46 -8.49
C TYR A 104 -14.11 9.89 -8.19
N PRO A 105 -14.54 10.64 -9.21
CA PRO A 105 -14.93 12.05 -9.06
C PRO A 105 -16.06 12.30 -8.05
N ASP A 106 -16.91 11.31 -7.80
CA ASP A 106 -18.04 11.40 -6.87
C ASP A 106 -17.67 11.07 -5.41
N VAL A 107 -16.48 10.51 -5.16
CA VAL A 107 -16.09 10.02 -3.84
C VAL A 107 -15.87 11.16 -2.86
N LEU A 108 -15.01 12.14 -3.18
CA LEU A 108 -14.73 13.25 -2.27
C LEU A 108 -16.01 14.03 -1.90
N PRO A 109 -16.87 14.45 -2.87
CA PRO A 109 -18.12 15.12 -2.54
C PRO A 109 -19.03 14.32 -1.60
N ALA A 110 -19.11 12.99 -1.79
CA ALA A 110 -19.92 12.14 -0.93
C ALA A 110 -19.36 12.03 0.49
N LEU A 111 -18.04 11.87 0.63
CA LEU A 111 -17.38 11.81 1.94
C LEU A 111 -17.54 13.13 2.72
N GLU A 112 -17.36 14.28 2.06
CA GLU A 112 -17.57 15.60 2.67
C GLU A 112 -19.01 15.78 3.13
N GLN A 113 -19.98 15.38 2.29
CA GLN A 113 -21.40 15.46 2.63
C GLN A 113 -21.74 14.62 3.86
N TRP A 114 -21.22 13.40 3.97
CA TRP A 114 -21.44 12.55 5.16
C TRP A 114 -20.75 13.13 6.39
N LYS A 115 -19.55 13.70 6.25
CA LYS A 115 -18.85 14.33 7.38
C LYS A 115 -19.59 15.56 7.90
N ALA A 116 -20.15 16.37 7.00
CA ALA A 116 -20.99 17.52 7.36
C ALA A 116 -22.28 17.13 8.11
N GLN A 117 -22.77 15.90 7.91
CA GLN A 117 -23.89 15.34 8.67
C GLN A 117 -23.48 14.77 10.04
N GLY A 118 -22.20 14.81 10.39
CA GLY A 118 -21.68 14.25 11.64
C GLY A 118 -21.54 12.73 11.63
N ILE A 119 -21.48 12.11 10.45
CA ILE A 119 -21.25 10.67 10.31
C ILE A 119 -19.74 10.38 10.38
N ASP A 120 -19.35 9.39 11.18
CA ASP A 120 -17.97 8.93 11.22
C ASP A 120 -17.62 8.07 10.00
N LEU A 121 -16.47 8.33 9.40
CA LEU A 121 -16.02 7.64 8.19
C LEU A 121 -14.81 6.75 8.51
N TYR A 122 -14.87 5.51 8.06
CA TYR A 122 -13.78 4.56 8.23
C TYR A 122 -13.44 3.89 6.89
N VAL A 123 -12.21 3.40 6.79
CA VAL A 123 -11.75 2.60 5.66
C VAL A 123 -11.49 1.18 6.13
N TYR A 124 -11.87 0.18 5.33
CA TYR A 124 -11.47 -1.21 5.55
C TYR A 124 -11.04 -1.87 4.23
N SER A 125 -9.77 -2.23 4.11
CA SER A 125 -9.18 -2.79 2.88
C SER A 125 -8.13 -3.88 3.15
N SER A 126 -7.81 -4.69 2.14
CA SER A 126 -6.70 -5.66 2.16
C SER A 126 -5.31 -4.99 2.18
N GLY A 127 -5.21 -3.77 1.65
CA GLY A 127 -4.02 -2.94 1.76
C GLY A 127 -3.71 -2.61 3.23
N SER A 128 -2.43 -2.52 3.60
CA SER A 128 -2.06 -2.14 4.97
C SER A 128 -2.58 -0.74 5.30
N VAL A 129 -2.87 -0.46 6.57
CA VAL A 129 -3.28 0.90 7.00
C VAL A 129 -2.30 1.98 6.51
N ALA A 130 -1.00 1.70 6.45
CA ALA A 130 -0.01 2.61 5.90
C ALA A 130 -0.25 2.92 4.40
N ALA A 131 -0.54 1.89 3.59
CA ALA A 131 -0.85 2.06 2.17
C ALA A 131 -2.17 2.82 1.96
N GLN A 132 -3.18 2.57 2.79
CA GLN A 132 -4.45 3.29 2.74
C GLN A 132 -4.25 4.79 3.00
N LYS A 133 -3.47 5.14 4.03
CA LYS A 133 -3.15 6.55 4.33
C LYS A 133 -2.36 7.23 3.22
N LEU A 134 -1.45 6.51 2.54
CA LEU A 134 -0.74 7.05 1.39
C LEU A 134 -1.70 7.34 0.23
N LEU A 135 -2.59 6.39 -0.10
CA LEU A 135 -3.58 6.56 -1.16
C LEU A 135 -4.45 7.81 -0.94
N PHE A 136 -5.00 7.98 0.25
CA PHE A 136 -5.89 9.11 0.57
C PHE A 136 -5.14 10.41 0.89
N GLY A 137 -3.88 10.34 1.32
CA GLY A 137 -3.07 11.52 1.65
C GLY A 137 -2.40 12.18 0.45
N TYR A 138 -2.24 11.43 -0.64
CA TYR A 138 -1.66 11.90 -1.90
C TYR A 138 -2.62 11.64 -3.06
N SER A 139 -3.93 11.83 -2.81
CA SER A 139 -4.95 11.50 -3.81
C SER A 139 -4.97 12.50 -4.97
N ASP A 140 -5.70 12.18 -6.03
CA ASP A 140 -5.96 13.11 -7.15
C ASP A 140 -6.57 14.44 -6.69
N GLU A 141 -7.24 14.45 -5.53
CA GLU A 141 -7.88 15.61 -4.92
C GLU A 141 -7.06 16.19 -3.74
N GLY A 142 -5.79 15.78 -3.60
CA GLY A 142 -4.92 16.18 -2.48
C GLY A 142 -5.10 15.30 -1.24
N ASP A 143 -4.78 15.84 -0.06
CA ASP A 143 -4.86 15.10 1.21
C ASP A 143 -6.29 15.12 1.78
N ILE A 144 -6.97 13.97 1.66
CA ILE A 144 -8.33 13.78 2.20
C ILE A 144 -8.35 12.92 3.46
N THR A 145 -7.19 12.63 4.06
CA THR A 145 -7.09 11.74 5.24
C THR A 145 -7.83 12.27 6.46
N HIS A 146 -8.02 13.59 6.53
CA HIS A 146 -8.73 14.29 7.60
C HIS A 146 -10.23 13.96 7.64
N LEU A 147 -10.82 13.41 6.56
CA LEU A 147 -12.22 12.99 6.53
C LEU A 147 -12.44 11.69 7.32
N PHE A 148 -11.42 10.84 7.40
CA PHE A 148 -11.52 9.52 7.99
C PHE A 148 -11.19 9.51 9.49
N THR A 149 -12.11 8.96 10.27
CA THR A 149 -11.96 8.72 11.71
C THR A 149 -11.03 7.53 12.00
N GLY A 150 -10.92 6.56 11.08
CA GLY A 150 -10.00 5.43 11.25
C GLY A 150 -9.83 4.55 10.01
N TYR A 151 -8.82 3.69 10.06
CA TYR A 151 -8.42 2.79 8.99
C TYR A 151 -8.25 1.39 9.56
N PHE A 152 -8.72 0.40 8.83
CA PHE A 152 -8.68 -1.00 9.20
C PHE A 152 -8.09 -1.82 8.05
N ASP A 153 -7.27 -2.79 8.39
CA ASP A 153 -6.78 -3.79 7.43
C ASP A 153 -7.10 -5.20 7.90
N THR A 154 -6.62 -6.22 7.17
CA THR A 154 -6.95 -7.62 7.49
C THR A 154 -6.40 -8.13 8.82
N LEU A 155 -5.66 -7.31 9.57
CA LEU A 155 -5.25 -7.64 10.95
C LEU A 155 -6.44 -7.59 11.93
N VAL A 156 -7.53 -6.87 11.61
CA VAL A 156 -8.72 -6.80 12.47
C VAL A 156 -9.84 -7.78 12.07
N GLY A 157 -9.70 -8.46 10.93
CA GLY A 157 -10.67 -9.42 10.43
C GLY A 157 -10.35 -9.86 9.00
N ALA A 158 -10.89 -11.00 8.57
CA ALA A 158 -10.76 -11.41 7.17
C ALA A 158 -11.73 -10.61 6.31
N LYS A 159 -11.26 -10.14 5.15
CA LYS A 159 -12.09 -9.63 4.06
C LYS A 159 -12.29 -10.81 3.08
N ARG A 160 -13.53 -11.25 2.90
CA ARG A 160 -13.89 -12.37 2.00
C ARG A 160 -14.73 -11.83 0.86
#